data_AF-A0A2V6FXF1-F1
#
_entry.id   AF-A0A2V6FXF1-F1
#
_cell.length_a   1.000
_cell.length_b   1.000
_cell.length_c   1.000
_cell.angle_alpha   90.00
_cell.angle_beta   90.00
_cell.angle_gamma   90.00
#
_symmetry.space_group_name_H-M   'P 1'
#
loop_
_entity.id
_entity.type
_entity.pdbx_description
1 polymer ?
#
loop_
_entity_poly.entity_id
_entity_poly.type
_entity_poly.pdbx_seq_one_letter_code
_entity_poly.pdbx_strand_id
1 'polypeptide(L)'
;VGEFLKGLSNLIRRRNFAEALHESAGTPGPVARVIHAAIIRHDAPRAELRDIVQEAAQLEVPKLERFLAVLATIAFLTPLLGLLGTVAGMIDA
;
A
#
# COMPACT_ATOMS: atom_id res chain seq x y z
N VAL A 1 5.27 -2.94 -10.49
CA VAL A 1 4.55 -1.63 -10.45
C VAL A 1 4.87 -0.76 -11.67
N GLY A 2 6.14 -0.54 -12.02
CA GLY A 2 6.49 0.33 -13.15
C GLY A 2 5.88 -0.08 -14.51
N GLU A 3 5.83 -1.37 -14.79
CA GLU A 3 5.23 -1.90 -16.04
C GLU A 3 3.72 -1.70 -16.10
N PHE A 4 3.01 -1.94 -14.99
CA PHE A 4 1.58 -1.66 -14.86
C PHE A 4 1.24 -0.18 -15.07
N LEU A 5 1.97 0.74 -14.41
CA LEU A 5 1.75 2.18 -14.59
C LEU A 5 2.05 2.63 -16.02
N LYS A 6 3.04 2.01 -16.67
CA LYS A 6 3.36 2.26 -18.08
C LYS A 6 2.25 1.76 -19.02
N GLY A 7 1.67 0.59 -18.73
CA GLY A 7 0.48 0.06 -19.41
C GLY A 7 -0.69 1.03 -19.33
N LEU A 8 -1.09 1.41 -18.11
CA LEU A 8 -2.19 2.35 -17.88
C LEU A 8 -1.94 3.73 -18.52
N SER A 9 -0.70 4.24 -18.47
CA SER A 9 -0.35 5.51 -19.13
C SER A 9 -0.56 5.44 -20.65
N ASN A 10 -0.25 4.30 -21.27
CA ASN A 10 -0.53 4.09 -22.70
C ASN A 10 -2.04 4.07 -23.01
N LEU A 11 -2.85 3.41 -22.17
CA LEU A 11 -4.31 3.36 -22.32
C LEU A 11 -4.94 4.75 -22.18
N ILE A 12 -4.54 5.50 -21.16
CA ILE A 12 -5.01 6.87 -20.90
C ILE A 12 -4.60 7.80 -22.05
N ARG A 13 -3.36 7.71 -22.57
CA ARG A 13 -2.93 8.50 -23.75
C ARG A 13 -3.74 8.20 -24.99
N ARG A 14 -4.19 6.95 -25.16
CA ARG A 14 -5.07 6.52 -26.26
C ARG A 14 -6.55 6.86 -26.01
N ARG A 15 -6.88 7.53 -24.89
CA ARG A 15 -8.24 7.81 -24.42
C ARG A 15 -9.11 6.56 -24.21
N ASN A 16 -8.49 5.39 -24.02
CA ASN A 16 -9.22 4.17 -23.72
C ASN A 16 -9.43 4.01 -22.21
N PHE A 17 -10.27 4.87 -21.63
CA PHE A 17 -10.54 4.88 -20.19
C PHE A 17 -11.32 3.65 -19.71
N ALA A 18 -12.14 3.05 -20.59
CA ALA A 18 -12.90 1.85 -20.25
C ALA A 18 -11.97 0.66 -19.97
N GLU A 19 -10.98 0.44 -20.84
CA GLU A 19 -9.99 -0.63 -20.67
C GLU A 19 -9.05 -0.33 -19.49
N ALA A 20 -8.64 0.94 -19.29
CA ALA A 20 -7.85 1.35 -18.13
C ALA A 20 -8.60 1.12 -16.80
N LEU A 21 -9.91 1.37 -16.76
CA LEU A 21 -10.74 1.13 -15.59
C LEU A 21 -10.85 -0.38 -15.30
N HIS A 22 -11.02 -1.20 -16.34
CA HIS A 22 -11.08 -2.65 -16.19
C HIS A 22 -9.76 -3.23 -15.66
N GLU A 23 -8.63 -2.82 -16.25
CA GLU A 23 -7.30 -3.30 -15.83
C GLU A 23 -6.95 -2.86 -14.40
N SER A 24 -7.29 -1.63 -14.03
CA SER A 24 -7.04 -1.13 -12.67
C SER A 24 -7.93 -1.77 -11.61
N ALA A 25 -9.17 -2.14 -11.95
CA ALA A 25 -10.06 -2.89 -11.05
C ALA A 25 -9.64 -4.35 -10.87
N GLY A 26 -9.11 -4.98 -11.92
CA GLY A 26 -8.63 -6.38 -11.89
C GLY A 26 -7.27 -6.57 -11.22
N THR A 27 -6.51 -5.48 -11.03
CA THR A 27 -5.14 -5.57 -10.48
C THR A 27 -5.15 -5.45 -8.96
N PRO A 28 -4.64 -6.45 -8.22
CA PRO A 28 -4.53 -6.35 -6.77
C PRO A 28 -3.40 -5.39 -6.38
N GLY A 29 -3.64 -4.62 -5.32
CA GLY A 29 -2.60 -3.83 -4.67
C GLY A 29 -2.99 -2.36 -4.44
N PRO A 30 -2.24 -1.67 -3.56
CA PRO A 30 -2.55 -0.29 -3.18
C PRO A 30 -2.43 0.68 -4.37
N VAL A 31 -1.40 0.51 -5.21
CA VAL A 31 -1.18 1.37 -6.38
C VAL A 31 -2.32 1.25 -7.39
N ALA A 32 -2.82 0.04 -7.63
CA ALA A 32 -3.95 -0.18 -8.51
C ALA A 32 -5.22 0.50 -7.98
N ARG A 33 -5.50 0.40 -6.67
CA ARG A 33 -6.63 1.07 -6.02
C ARG A 33 -6.55 2.60 -6.10
N VAL A 34 -5.38 3.17 -5.88
CA VAL A 34 -5.15 4.62 -5.96
C VAL A 34 -5.36 5.13 -7.39
N ILE A 35 -4.78 4.45 -8.38
CA ILE A 35 -4.94 4.84 -9.79
C ILE A 35 -6.36 4.61 -10.29
N HIS A 36 -7.04 3.56 -9.84
CA HIS A 36 -8.45 3.32 -10.15
C HIS A 36 -9.33 4.50 -9.70
N ALA A 37 -9.10 5.04 -8.50
CA ALA A 37 -9.82 6.24 -8.03
C ALA A 37 -9.58 7.47 -8.93
N ALA A 38 -8.36 7.63 -9.45
CA ALA A 38 -8.03 8.69 -10.39
C ALA A 38 -8.69 8.50 -11.77
N ILE A 39 -8.74 7.27 -12.29
CA ILE A 39 -9.35 6.95 -13.59
C ILE A 39 -10.87 7.17 -13.56
N ILE A 40 -11.54 6.81 -12.45
CA ILE A 40 -12.98 7.06 -12.28
C ILE A 40 -13.31 8.55 -12.44
N ARG A 41 -12.46 9.43 -11.91
CA ARG A 41 -12.67 10.88 -11.90
C ARG A 41 -11.75 11.62 -12.88
N HIS A 42 -11.39 10.98 -13.99
CA HIS A 42 -10.41 11.52 -14.95
C HIS A 42 -10.80 12.86 -15.59
N ASP A 43 -12.09 13.20 -15.61
CA ASP A 43 -12.60 14.49 -16.11
C ASP A 43 -12.40 15.65 -15.12
N ALA A 44 -11.98 15.38 -13.88
CA ALA A 44 -11.75 16.42 -12.87
C ALA A 44 -10.56 17.32 -13.23
N PRO A 45 -10.57 18.60 -12.82
CA PRO A 45 -9.42 19.48 -12.94
C PRO A 45 -8.18 18.88 -12.28
N ARG A 46 -6.98 19.20 -12.78
CA ARG A 46 -5.72 18.64 -12.25
C ARG A 46 -5.52 18.82 -10.76
N ALA A 47 -6.01 19.92 -10.17
CA ALA A 47 -5.93 20.15 -8.73
C ALA A 47 -6.75 19.11 -7.97
N GLU A 48 -8.03 18.97 -8.34
CA GLU A 48 -8.94 17.99 -7.73
C GLU A 48 -8.46 16.54 -7.96
N LEU A 49 -7.93 16.23 -9.15
CA LEU A 49 -7.37 14.90 -9.43
C LEU A 49 -6.21 14.56 -8.49
N ARG A 50 -5.37 15.54 -8.14
CA ARG A 50 -4.28 15.34 -7.16
C ARG A 50 -4.84 15.08 -5.78
N ASP A 51 -5.89 15.80 -5.39
CA ASP A 51 -6.54 15.62 -4.09
C ASP A 51 -7.18 14.22 -4.00
N ILE A 52 -7.86 13.76 -5.06
CA ILE A 52 -8.43 12.42 -5.16
C ILE A 52 -7.35 11.34 -5.02
N VAL A 53 -6.24 11.48 -5.74
CA VAL A 53 -5.11 10.54 -5.66
C VAL A 53 -4.52 10.52 -4.24
N GLN A 54 -4.35 11.70 -3.65
CA GLN A 54 -3.78 11.83 -2.31
C GLN A 54 -4.71 11.21 -1.27
N GLU A 55 -6.01 11.49 -1.32
CA GLU A 55 -7.01 10.91 -0.43
C GLU A 55 -7.05 9.38 -0.54
N ALA A 56 -7.08 8.86 -1.77
CA ALA A 56 -7.03 7.42 -2.01
C ALA A 56 -5.74 6.79 -1.46
N ALA A 57 -4.59 7.48 -1.60
CA ALA A 57 -3.33 7.02 -1.05
C ALA A 57 -3.35 7.01 0.49
N GLN A 58 -3.91 8.05 1.13
CA GLN A 58 -4.05 8.13 2.59
C GLN A 58 -4.93 7.02 3.16
N LEU A 59 -5.93 6.54 2.41
CA LEU A 59 -6.74 5.38 2.81
C LEU A 59 -5.97 4.04 2.71
N GLU A 60 -4.92 3.98 1.90
CA GLU A 60 -4.10 2.77 1.73
C GLU A 60 -2.96 2.69 2.74
N VAL A 61 -2.42 3.82 3.22
CA VAL A 61 -1.30 3.86 4.18
C VAL A 61 -1.58 3.02 5.44
N PRO A 62 -2.70 3.21 6.18
CA PRO A 62 -2.97 2.41 7.38
C PRO A 62 -3.09 0.91 7.11
N LYS A 63 -3.54 0.52 5.91
CA LYS A 63 -3.64 -0.89 5.52
C LYS A 63 -2.26 -1.51 5.36
N LEU A 64 -1.30 -0.75 4.85
CA LEU A 64 0.11 -1.15 4.75
C LEU A 64 0.78 -1.18 6.13
N GLU A 65 0.37 -0.29 7.02
CA GLU A 65 0.94 -0.18 8.37
C GLU A 65 0.33 -1.16 9.38
N ARG A 66 -0.74 -1.89 9.04
CA ARG A 66 -1.55 -2.68 9.99
C ARG A 66 -0.77 -3.68 10.86
N PHE A 67 0.39 -4.14 10.39
CA PHE A 67 1.24 -5.10 11.12
C PHE A 67 2.48 -4.47 11.74
N LEU A 68 2.78 -3.20 11.46
CA LEU A 68 3.96 -2.53 12.01
C LEU A 68 3.89 -2.41 13.53
N ALA A 69 2.70 -2.16 14.09
CA ALA A 69 2.51 -2.13 15.54
C ALA A 69 2.89 -3.46 16.20
N VAL A 70 2.46 -4.58 15.61
CA VAL A 70 2.79 -5.93 16.12
C VAL A 70 4.29 -6.20 16.00
N LEU A 71 4.90 -5.87 14.86
CA LEU A 71 6.35 -6.00 14.67
C LEU A 71 7.13 -5.17 15.68
N ALA A 72 6.68 -3.96 16.00
CA ALA A 72 7.28 -3.11 17.02
C ALA A 72 7.18 -3.74 18.42
N THR A 73 6.03 -4.32 18.77
CA THR A 73 5.87 -5.04 20.05
C THR A 73 6.80 -6.24 20.15
N ILE A 74 6.92 -7.04 19.08
CA ILE A 74 7.85 -8.18 19.04
C ILE A 74 9.29 -7.70 19.18
N ALA A 75 9.68 -6.65 18.44
CA ALA A 75 11.02 -6.08 18.52
C ALA A 75 11.37 -5.59 19.93
N PHE A 76 10.39 -5.06 20.67
CA PHE A 76 10.56 -4.63 22.06
C PHE A 76 10.63 -5.79 23.06
N LEU A 77 9.83 -6.84 22.89
CA LEU A 77 9.78 -7.97 23.83
C LEU A 77 10.92 -8.98 23.61
N THR A 78 11.44 -9.10 22.39
CA THR A 78 12.48 -10.08 22.04
C THR A 78 13.73 -9.99 22.93
N PRO A 79 14.29 -8.79 23.22
CA PRO A 79 15.42 -8.67 24.15
C PRO A 79 15.15 -9.19 25.57
N LEU A 80 13.94 -8.94 26.09
CA LEU A 80 13.56 -9.38 27.43
C LEU A 80 13.45 -10.91 27.51
N LEU A 81 12.87 -11.52 26.47
CA LEU A 81 12.83 -12.99 26.34
C LEU A 81 14.23 -13.59 26.21
N GLY A 82 15.14 -12.93 25.49
CA GLY A 82 16.53 -13.33 25.40
C GLY A 82 17.24 -13.30 26.76
N LEU A 83 17.07 -12.21 27.52
CA LEU A 83 17.61 -12.11 28.88
C LEU A 83 17.02 -13.17 29.81
N LEU A 84 15.70 -13.39 29.77
CA LEU A 84 15.03 -14.45 30.54
C LEU A 84 15.65 -15.83 30.26
N GLY A 85 15.91 -16.15 28.98
CA GLY A 85 16.56 -17.41 28.60
C GLY A 85 17.96 -17.57 29.18
N THR A 86 18.75 -16.48 29.21
CA THR A 86 20.09 -16.54 29.83
C THR A 86 20.02 -16.82 31.33
N VAL A 87 19.06 -16.21 32.05
CA VAL A 87 18.89 -16.41 33.49
C VAL A 87 18.40 -17.83 33.80
N ALA A 88 17.40 -18.32 33.06
CA ALA A 88 16.90 -19.69 33.25
C ALA A 88 18.01 -20.72 33.03
N GLY A 89 18.83 -20.57 31.98
CA GLY A 89 19.96 -21.47 31.71
C GLY A 89 21.04 -21.46 32.79
N MET A 90 21.23 -20.35 33.51
CA MET A 90 22.15 -20.31 34.66
C MET A 90 21.60 -21.01 35.91
N ILE A 91 20.28 -21.21 36.01
CA ILE A 91 19.64 -21.89 37.15
C ILE A 91 19.62 -23.40 36.94
N ASP A 92 19.42 -23.86 35.70
CA ASP A 92 19.37 -25.28 35.34
C ASP A 92 20.76 -25.92 35.16
N ALA A 93 21.84 -25.12 35.16
CA ALA A 93 23.24 -25.56 35.04
C ALA A 93 23.91 -25.75 36.42
#